data_AF-A0A1G4RXI8-F1
#
_entry.id   AF-A0A1G4RXI8-F1
#
_cell.length_a   1.000
_cell.length_b   1.000
_cell.length_c   1.000
_cell.angle_alpha   90.00
_cell.angle_beta   90.00
_cell.angle_gamma   90.00
#
_symmetry.space_group_name_H-M   'P 1'
#
loop_
_entity.id
_entity.type
_entity.pdbx_description
1 polymer ?
#
loop_
_entity_poly.entity_id
_entity_poly.type
_entity_poly.pdbx_seq_one_letter_code
_entity_poly.pdbx_strand_id
1 'polypeptide(L)' 'MGEFWVFENWTHNYIRVHRRNCCMCNNGRGIHTGAPERNGRWHPAETREQALLLAQRLGKTIIAECATCGG' A
#
# COMPACT_ATOMS: atom_id res chain seq x y z
N MET A 1 -5.36 -12.67 8.48
CA MET A 1 -4.72 -12.71 7.14
C MET A 1 -5.14 -11.45 6.43
N GLY A 2 -4.23 -10.53 6.09
CA GLY A 2 -4.63 -9.25 5.49
C GLY A 2 -5.08 -9.40 4.04
N GLU A 3 -6.31 -9.02 3.72
CA GLU A 3 -6.82 -8.99 2.33
C GLU A 3 -6.38 -7.74 1.57
N PHE A 4 -5.86 -6.74 2.26
CA PHE A 4 -5.38 -5.48 1.72
C PHE A 4 -3.96 -5.17 2.20
N TRP A 5 -3.28 -4.36 1.40
CA TRP A 5 -1.91 -3.91 1.63
C TRP A 5 -1.83 -2.41 1.39
N VAL A 6 -1.26 -1.69 2.34
CA VAL A 6 -1.03 -0.25 2.25
C VAL A 6 0.45 -0.03 2.03
N PHE A 7 0.81 0.49 0.86
CA PHE A 7 2.17 0.91 0.57
C PHE A 7 2.34 2.37 0.96
N GLU A 8 3.20 2.62 1.92
CA GLU A 8 3.60 3.95 2.33
C GLU A 8 4.91 4.31 1.63
N ASN A 9 4.89 5.33 0.77
CA ASN A 9 6.09 5.85 0.14
C ASN A 9 6.54 7.13 0.86
N TRP A 10 7.70 7.06 1.52
CA TRP A 10 8.29 8.19 2.22
C TRP A 10 8.98 9.16 1.27
N THR A 11 9.60 8.67 0.19
CA THR A 11 10.31 9.48 -0.80
C THR A 11 9.37 10.44 -1.54
N HIS A 12 8.21 9.94 -1.97
CA HIS A 12 7.23 10.70 -2.74
C HIS A 12 6.03 11.15 -1.92
N ASN A 13 6.03 10.89 -0.60
CA ASN A 13 4.97 11.26 0.35
C ASN A 13 3.55 10.90 -0.10
N TYR A 14 3.39 9.70 -0.68
CA TYR A 14 2.08 9.15 -1.03
C TYR A 14 1.86 7.80 -0.37
N ILE A 15 0.59 7.44 -0.26
CA ILE A 15 0.15 6.12 0.15
C ILE A 15 -0.66 5.50 -0.98
N ARG A 16 -0.41 4.22 -1.22
CA ARG A 16 -1.18 3.45 -2.19
C ARG A 16 -1.81 2.23 -1.55
N VAL A 17 -3.13 2.08 -1.71
CA VAL A 17 -3.86 0.91 -1.23
C VAL A 17 -3.95 -0.14 -2.33
N HIS A 18 -3.61 -1.38 -2.00
CA HIS A 18 -3.63 -2.55 -2.86
C HIS A 18 -4.48 -3.67 -2.24
N ARG A 19 -5.06 -4.53 -3.08
CA ARG A 19 -5.64 -5.81 -2.65
C ARG A 19 -4.57 -6.90 -2.62
N ARG A 20 -4.76 -7.93 -1.80
CA ARG A 20 -3.88 -9.10 -1.69
C ARG A 20 -3.70 -9.81 -3.03
N ASN A 21 -4.76 -9.89 -3.83
CA ASN A 21 -4.73 -10.54 -5.14
C ASN A 21 -4.09 -9.68 -6.26
N CYS A 22 -3.47 -8.54 -5.92
CA CYS A 22 -2.87 -7.65 -6.90
C CYS A 22 -1.45 -8.09 -7.27
N CYS A 23 -1.21 -8.30 -8.56
CA CYS A 23 0.11 -8.59 -9.12
C CYS A 23 1.16 -7.50 -8.77
N MET A 24 0.73 -6.25 -8.59
CA MET A 24 1.62 -5.13 -8.24
C MET A 24 2.09 -5.16 -6.77
N CYS A 25 1.25 -5.67 -5.88
CA CYS A 25 1.55 -5.75 -4.44
C CYS A 25 2.36 -7.00 -4.11
N ASN A 26 2.08 -8.11 -4.79
CA ASN A 26 2.78 -9.38 -4.60
C ASN A 26 2.87 -9.81 -3.12
N ASN A 27 1.74 -9.74 -2.40
CA ASN A 27 1.65 -9.97 -0.94
C ASN A 27 2.54 -9.05 -0.09
N GLY A 28 2.60 -7.76 -0.42
CA GLY A 28 3.40 -6.78 0.32
C GLY A 28 4.89 -6.82 0.00
N ARG A 29 5.28 -7.49 -1.09
CA ARG A 29 6.67 -7.49 -1.59
C ARG A 29 6.91 -6.40 -2.63
N GLY A 30 5.86 -5.94 -3.29
CA GLY A 30 5.97 -5.10 -4.49
C GLY A 30 6.49 -5.88 -5.70
N ILE A 31 6.48 -5.23 -6.87
CA ILE A 31 7.05 -5.77 -8.11
C ILE A 31 8.55 -5.49 -8.27
N HIS A 32 9.04 -4.45 -7.59
CA HIS A 32 10.46 -4.09 -7.63
C HIS A 32 11.18 -4.85 -6.52
N THR A 33 11.82 -5.96 -6.91
CA THR A 33 12.69 -6.73 -6.00
C THR A 33 13.88 -5.85 -5.61
N GLY A 34 14.00 -5.51 -4.33
CA GLY A 34 15.15 -4.76 -3.80
C GLY A 34 14.96 -3.25 -3.67
N ALA A 35 13.72 -2.74 -3.65
CA ALA A 35 13.50 -1.36 -3.21
C ALA A 35 14.07 -1.20 -1.79
N PRO A 36 15.02 -0.27 -1.57
CA PRO A 36 15.61 -0.09 -0.25
C PRO A 36 14.51 0.28 0.75
N GLU A 37 14.55 -0.32 1.94
CA GLU A 37 13.61 -0.10 3.06
C GLU A 37 13.51 1.39 3.46
N ARG A 38 14.45 2.22 2.99
CA ARG A 38 14.47 3.68 3.16
C ARG A 38 13.40 4.42 2.36
N ASN A 39 12.82 3.83 1.31
CA ASN A 39 11.91 4.57 0.43
C ASN A 39 10.43 4.40 0.82
N GLY A 40 10.10 3.36 1.59
CA GLY A 40 8.72 3.10 1.97
C GLY A 40 8.52 1.76 2.65
N ARG A 41 7.31 1.56 3.20
CA ARG A 41 6.95 0.37 3.96
C ARG A 41 5.57 -0.16 3.56
N TRP A 42 5.43 -1.47 3.57
CA TRP A 42 4.14 -2.14 3.38
C TRP A 42 3.50 -2.43 4.74
N HIS A 43 2.20 -2.10 4.85
CA HIS A 43 1.39 -2.37 6.04
C HIS A 43 0.23 -3.30 5.66
N PRO A 44 0.05 -4.44 6.33
CA PRO A 44 -1.10 -5.31 6.08
C PRO A 44 -2.37 -4.70 6.68
N ALA A 45 -3.49 -4.88 5.98
CA ALA A 45 -4.82 -4.49 6.46
C ALA A 45 -5.82 -5.59 6.13
N GLU A 46 -6.78 -5.83 7.04
CA GLU A 46 -7.78 -6.86 6.84
C GLU A 46 -8.88 -6.42 5.89
N THR A 47 -9.29 -5.15 5.94
CA THR A 47 -10.33 -4.59 5.08
C THR A 47 -9.88 -3.31 4.38
N ARG A 48 -10.60 -2.93 3.31
CA ARG A 48 -10.38 -1.66 2.60
C ARG A 48 -10.50 -0.45 3.53
N GLU A 49 -11.50 -0.45 4.40
CA GLU A 49 -11.73 0.61 5.37
C GLU A 49 -10.56 0.71 6.35
N GLN A 50 -10.06 -0.42 6.85
CA GLN A 50 -8.89 -0.47 7.72
C GLN A 50 -7.63 0.05 6.99
N ALA A 51 -7.48 -0.29 5.72
CA ALA A 51 -6.39 0.21 4.86
C ALA A 51 -6.46 1.73 4.66
N LEU A 52 -7.66 2.29 4.43
CA LEU A 52 -7.87 3.73 4.30
C LEU A 52 -7.66 4.47 5.63
N LEU A 53 -8.11 3.88 6.75
CA LEU A 53 -7.85 4.43 8.08
C LEU A 53 -6.35 4.44 8.41
N LEU A 54 -5.63 3.38 8.05
CA LEU A 54 -4.16 3.33 8.13
C LEU A 54 -3.53 4.44 7.29
N ALA A 55 -3.97 4.60 6.05
CA ALA A 55 -3.47 5.64 5.16
C ALA A 55 -3.69 7.06 5.74
N GLN A 56 -4.86 7.31 6.32
CA GLN A 56 -5.16 8.58 6.99
C GLN A 56 -4.32 8.79 8.25
N ARG A 57 -4.12 7.75 9.07
CA ARG A 57 -3.28 7.83 10.28
C ARG A 57 -1.81 8.11 9.98
N LEU A 58 -1.31 7.63 8.85
CA LEU A 58 0.05 7.87 8.40
C LEU A 58 0.28 9.32 7.92
N GLY A 59 -0.78 10.14 7.84
CA GLY A 59 -0.69 11.58 7.64
C GLY A 59 -0.12 12.00 6.28
N LYS A 60 -0.15 11.12 5.28
CA LYS A 60 0.33 11.43 3.93
C LYS A 60 -0.77 12.10 3.12
N THR A 61 -0.38 13.13 2.37
CA THR A 61 -1.29 14.04 1.66
C THR A 61 -1.94 13.40 0.44
N ILE A 62 -1.33 12.35 -0.13
CA ILE A 62 -1.80 11.70 -1.35
C ILE A 62 -2.12 10.25 -1.03
N ILE A 63 -3.41 9.92 -0.94
CA ILE A 63 -3.90 8.54 -0.80
C ILE A 63 -4.49 8.13 -2.15
N ALA A 64 -3.90 7.15 -2.81
CA ALA A 64 -4.37 6.62 -4.08
C ALA A 64 -4.70 5.14 -3.96
N GLU A 65 -5.74 4.69 -4.66
CA GLU A 65 -5.97 3.26 -4.84
C GLU A 65 -5.17 2.76 -6.04
N CYS A 66 -4.71 1.51 -5.98
CA CYS A 66 -4.08 0.89 -7.13
C CYS A 66 -5.10 0.80 -8.27
N ALA A 67 -4.77 1.40 -9.42
CA ALA A 67 -5.62 1.36 -10.61
C ALA A 67 -5.97 -0.08 -11.04
N THR A 68 -5.05 -1.03 -10.85
CA THR A 68 -5.27 -2.46 -11.11
C THR A 68 -6.20 -3.14 -10.10
N CYS A 69 -6.36 -2.57 -8.89
CA CYS A 69 -7.26 -3.11 -7.87
C CYS A 69 -8.68 -2.52 -7.92
N GLY A 70 -8.83 -1.33 -8.50
CA GLY A 70 -10.10 -0.61 -8.61
C GLY A 70 -10.83 -0.80 -9.94
N GLY A 71 -10.21 -1.52 -10.89
CA GLY A 71 -10.83 -1.96 -12.15
C GLY A 71 -11.59 -3.27 -12.00
#